data_AF-A0A1W2A0E1-F1
#
_entry.id   AF-A0A1W2A0E1-F1
#
_cell.length_a   1.000
_cell.length_b   1.000
_cell.length_c   1.000
_cell.angle_alpha   90.00
_cell.angle_beta   90.00
_cell.angle_gamma   90.00
#
_symmetry.space_group_name_H-M   'P 1'
#
loop_
_entity.id
_entity.type
_entity.pdbx_description
1 polymer ?
#
loop_
_entity_poly.entity_id
_entity_poly.type
_entity_poly.pdbx_seq_one_letter_code
_entity_poly.pdbx_strand_id
1 'polypeptide(L)'
;MNKKLSKRLADIVDALPLKENIRVLEIGCGPGAMAREISGRIGNGYILGIDRSAKAIEQAIAGSQTEMETGKLFFRQAAVEKFELEPNEGLFDIAVAIRVGALDGRHPQIEDQSLTNIAKALKKGGKLFIDGGNPLREIPLDPF
;
A
#
# COMPACT_ATOMS: atom_id res chain seq x y z
N MET A 1 -3.90 -19.29 13.51
CA MET A 1 -2.50 -19.58 13.14
C MET A 1 -1.90 -18.32 12.54
N ASN A 2 -0.99 -17.67 13.25
CA ASN A 2 -0.31 -16.48 12.75
C ASN A 2 0.70 -16.93 11.68
N LYS A 3 0.34 -16.85 10.39
CA LYS A 3 1.26 -17.24 9.32
C LYS A 3 2.41 -16.23 9.31
N LYS A 4 3.61 -16.70 9.66
CA LYS A 4 4.85 -15.94 9.56
C LYS A 4 4.95 -15.30 8.16
N LEU A 5 5.25 -14.02 8.11
CA LEU A 5 5.44 -13.29 6.86
C LEU A 5 6.49 -13.99 6.00
N SER A 6 6.23 -14.13 4.70
CA SER A 6 7.21 -14.75 3.79
C SER A 6 8.50 -13.93 3.78
N LYS A 7 9.66 -14.59 3.63
CA LYS A 7 10.97 -13.90 3.58
C LYS A 7 10.96 -12.73 2.58
N ARG A 8 10.40 -12.95 1.39
CA ARG A 8 10.28 -11.92 0.35
C ARG A 8 9.55 -10.66 0.83
N LEU A 9 8.41 -10.83 1.50
CA LEU A 9 7.65 -9.69 2.02
C LEU A 9 8.37 -9.04 3.21
N ALA A 10 9.04 -9.82 4.05
CA ALA A 10 9.87 -9.27 5.13
C ALA A 10 11.00 -8.39 4.57
N ASP A 11 11.75 -8.89 3.58
CA ASP A 11 12.83 -8.14 2.92
C ASP A 11 12.30 -6.84 2.27
N ILE A 12 11.10 -6.86 1.70
CA ILE A 12 10.43 -5.67 1.13
C ILE A 12 10.11 -4.66 2.23
N VAL A 13 9.49 -5.09 3.33
CA VAL A 13 9.14 -4.20 4.43
C VAL A 13 10.39 -3.61 5.09
N ASP A 14 11.45 -4.40 5.23
CA ASP A 14 12.74 -3.95 5.77
C ASP A 14 13.40 -2.87 4.89
N ALA A 15 13.15 -2.89 3.58
CA ALA A 15 13.69 -1.91 2.65
C ALA A 15 12.86 -0.62 2.52
N LEU A 16 11.60 -0.62 2.97
CA LEU A 16 10.78 0.58 2.97
C LEU A 16 11.33 1.59 4.00
N PRO A 17 11.35 2.90 3.69
CA PRO A 17 11.79 3.93 4.63
C PRO A 17 10.69 4.23 5.67
N LEU A 18 10.22 3.18 6.36
CA LEU A 18 9.24 3.29 7.42
C LEU A 18 9.83 4.01 8.62
N LYS A 19 9.03 4.88 9.22
CA LYS A 19 9.33 5.57 10.47
C LYS A 19 8.02 5.78 11.22
N GLU A 20 8.11 6.16 12.48
CA GLU A 20 6.92 6.43 13.27
C GLU A 20 6.07 7.57 12.67
N ASN A 21 4.75 7.47 12.85
CA ASN A 21 3.77 8.50 12.53
C ASN A 21 3.59 8.83 11.03
N ILE A 22 4.07 7.96 10.14
CA ILE A 22 3.81 8.11 8.69
C ILE A 22 2.48 7.50 8.28
N ARG A 23 2.00 7.94 7.11
CA ARG A 23 0.83 7.40 6.43
C ARG A 23 1.30 6.55 5.24
N VAL A 24 0.91 5.28 5.20
CA VAL A 24 1.28 4.32 4.15
C VAL A 24 0.04 3.88 3.37
N LEU A 25 0.13 3.88 2.04
CA LEU A 25 -0.85 3.27 1.14
C LEU A 25 -0.27 1.99 0.56
N GLU A 26 -0.83 0.83 0.89
CA GLU A 26 -0.49 -0.43 0.23
C GLU A 26 -1.50 -0.73 -0.88
N ILE A 27 -1.02 -0.87 -2.10
CA ILE A 27 -1.81 -1.13 -3.30
C ILE A 27 -1.71 -2.62 -3.65
N GLY A 28 -2.85 -3.27 -3.84
CA GLY A 28 -2.92 -4.71 -4.05
C GLY A 28 -2.53 -5.49 -2.79
N CYS A 29 -3.16 -5.17 -1.66
CA CYS A 29 -2.77 -5.70 -0.35
C CYS A 29 -3.07 -7.19 -0.15
N GLY A 30 -3.84 -7.81 -1.05
CA GLY A 30 -4.19 -9.22 -0.96
C GLY A 30 -4.83 -9.56 0.41
N PRO A 31 -4.43 -10.67 1.07
CA PRO A 31 -4.89 -11.02 2.41
C PRO A 31 -4.31 -10.17 3.56
N GLY A 32 -3.69 -9.02 3.28
CA GLY A 32 -3.24 -8.03 4.28
C GLY A 32 -1.99 -8.40 5.08
N ALA A 33 -1.20 -9.39 4.63
CA ALA A 33 -0.03 -9.86 5.40
C ALA A 33 1.06 -8.78 5.56
N MET A 34 1.34 -8.02 4.49
CA MET A 34 2.30 -6.93 4.53
C MET A 34 1.74 -5.73 5.31
N ALA A 35 0.46 -5.40 5.12
CA ALA A 35 -0.21 -4.33 5.86
C ALA A 35 -0.11 -4.50 7.37
N ARG A 36 -0.33 -5.72 7.88
CA ARG A 36 -0.18 -6.05 9.30
C ARG A 36 1.25 -5.82 9.79
N GLU A 37 2.26 -6.31 9.05
CA GLU A 37 3.66 -6.10 9.40
C GLU A 37 4.01 -4.60 9.44
N ILE A 38 3.59 -3.83 8.43
CA ILE A 38 3.85 -2.38 8.39
C ILE A 38 3.17 -1.68 9.56
N SER A 39 1.94 -2.06 9.91
CA SER A 39 1.20 -1.46 11.02
C SER A 39 1.96 -1.56 12.37
N GLY A 40 2.73 -2.64 12.56
CA GLY A 40 3.58 -2.84 13.73
C GLY A 40 4.86 -1.98 13.76
N ARG A 41 5.25 -1.35 12.64
CA ARG A 41 6.51 -0.62 12.47
C ARG A 41 6.36 0.90 12.38
N ILE A 42 5.13 1.40 12.30
CA ILE A 42 4.84 2.82 12.05
C ILE A 42 4.44 3.60 13.30
N GLY A 43 4.59 3.05 14.52
CA GLY A 43 4.25 3.75 15.76
C GLY A 43 2.76 4.12 15.78
N ASN A 44 2.41 5.42 15.94
CA ASN A 44 1.03 5.92 15.81
C ASN A 44 0.69 6.38 14.38
N GLY A 45 1.41 5.85 13.39
CA GLY A 45 1.13 6.04 11.99
C GLY A 45 -0.18 5.38 11.56
N TYR A 46 -0.40 5.42 10.25
CA TYR A 46 -1.61 4.95 9.61
C TYR A 46 -1.26 4.17 8.35
N ILE A 47 -1.88 3.02 8.13
CA ILE A 47 -1.78 2.28 6.89
C ILE A 47 -3.17 1.93 6.35
N LEU A 48 -3.36 2.22 5.07
CA LEU A 48 -4.51 1.77 4.29
C LEU A 48 -4.06 0.75 3.26
N GLY A 49 -4.59 -0.47 3.34
CA GLY A 49 -4.46 -1.46 2.28
C GLY A 49 -5.65 -1.41 1.33
N ILE A 50 -5.38 -1.26 0.03
CA ILE A 50 -6.40 -1.36 -1.01
C ILE A 50 -6.19 -2.59 -1.89
N ASP A 51 -7.29 -3.20 -2.32
CA ASP A 51 -7.29 -4.27 -3.31
C ASP A 51 -8.56 -4.21 -4.15
N ARG A 52 -8.47 -4.53 -5.44
CA ARG A 52 -9.64 -4.59 -6.33
C ARG A 52 -10.57 -5.76 -5.99
N SER A 53 -10.02 -6.81 -5.39
CA SER A 53 -10.75 -8.02 -5.04
C SER A 53 -11.46 -7.88 -3.69
N ALA A 54 -12.80 -7.89 -3.72
CA ALA A 54 -13.62 -7.96 -2.50
C ALA A 54 -13.20 -9.13 -1.59
N LYS A 55 -12.95 -10.30 -2.19
CA LYS A 55 -12.50 -11.50 -1.48
C LYS A 55 -11.16 -11.29 -0.77
N ALA A 56 -10.22 -10.58 -1.38
CA ALA A 56 -8.94 -10.28 -0.75
C ALA A 56 -9.15 -9.37 0.48
N ILE A 57 -9.99 -8.33 0.34
CA ILE A 57 -10.33 -7.42 1.43
C ILE A 57 -11.05 -8.15 2.57
N GLU A 58 -12.00 -9.02 2.29
CA GLU A 58 -12.66 -9.86 3.30
C GLU A 58 -11.64 -10.69 4.09
N GLN A 59 -10.68 -11.32 3.39
CA GLN A 59 -9.61 -12.08 4.02
C GLN A 59 -8.65 -11.20 4.83
N ALA A 60 -8.32 -10.00 4.32
CA ALA A 60 -7.47 -9.05 5.00
C ALA A 60 -8.10 -8.57 6.31
N ILE A 61 -9.38 -8.21 6.28
CA ILE A 61 -10.16 -7.81 7.45
C ILE A 61 -10.22 -8.97 8.45
N ALA A 62 -10.67 -10.16 8.02
CA ALA A 62 -10.79 -11.32 8.90
C ALA A 62 -9.45 -11.72 9.55
N GLY A 63 -8.33 -11.53 8.83
CA GLY A 63 -6.99 -11.86 9.28
C GLY A 63 -6.27 -10.79 10.10
N SER A 64 -6.86 -9.59 10.29
CA SER A 64 -6.18 -8.45 10.91
C SER A 64 -6.99 -7.74 12.00
N GLN A 65 -7.98 -8.42 12.60
CA GLN A 65 -8.87 -7.80 13.59
C GLN A 65 -8.10 -7.11 14.73
N THR A 66 -7.09 -7.78 15.30
CA THR A 66 -6.27 -7.23 16.38
C THR A 66 -5.49 -5.98 15.97
N GLU A 67 -4.89 -5.97 14.77
CA GLU A 67 -4.19 -4.79 14.28
C GLU A 67 -5.15 -3.64 13.92
N MET A 68 -6.33 -3.96 13.39
CA MET A 68 -7.36 -2.96 13.09
C MET A 68 -7.94 -2.30 14.35
N GLU A 69 -8.08 -3.04 15.45
CA GLU A 69 -8.51 -2.51 16.76
C GLU A 69 -7.58 -1.42 17.29
N THR A 70 -6.32 -1.36 16.85
CA THR A 70 -5.39 -0.28 17.21
C THR A 70 -5.75 1.07 16.58
N GLY A 71 -6.65 1.09 15.58
CA GLY A 71 -7.01 2.28 14.81
C GLY A 71 -5.93 2.75 13.84
N LYS A 72 -4.95 1.89 13.52
CA LYS A 72 -3.80 2.22 12.63
C LYS A 72 -3.86 1.53 11.28
N LEU A 73 -4.56 0.38 11.19
CA LEU A 73 -4.66 -0.42 9.98
C LEU A 73 -6.10 -0.43 9.47
N PHE A 74 -6.28 -0.14 8.19
CA PHE A 74 -7.57 -0.16 7.52
C PHE A 74 -7.46 -0.84 6.16
N PHE A 75 -8.58 -1.36 5.67
CA PHE A 75 -8.70 -1.95 4.35
C PHE A 75 -9.87 -1.35 3.59
N ARG A 76 -9.68 -1.10 2.29
CA ARG A 76 -10.72 -0.59 1.39
C ARG A 76 -10.68 -1.35 0.06
N GLN A 77 -11.83 -1.81 -0.40
CA GLN A 77 -11.92 -2.36 -1.75
C GLN A 77 -11.82 -1.21 -2.76
N ALA A 78 -10.75 -1.18 -3.54
CA ALA A 78 -10.54 -0.21 -4.59
C ALA A 78 -9.55 -0.73 -5.64
N ALA A 79 -9.83 -0.43 -6.91
CA ALA A 79 -8.84 -0.54 -7.97
C ALA A 79 -8.05 0.78 -8.04
N VAL A 80 -6.73 0.71 -8.13
CA VAL A 80 -5.86 1.90 -8.05
C VAL A 80 -6.12 2.91 -9.17
N GLU A 81 -6.48 2.43 -10.35
CA GLU A 81 -6.86 3.26 -11.50
C GLU A 81 -8.19 4.03 -11.29
N LYS A 82 -8.94 3.72 -10.22
CA LYS A 82 -10.17 4.41 -9.80
C LYS A 82 -10.09 4.90 -8.35
N PHE A 83 -8.91 4.88 -7.75
CA PHE A 83 -8.73 5.22 -6.35
C PHE A 83 -8.77 6.74 -6.17
N GLU A 84 -9.59 7.18 -5.22
CA GLU A 84 -9.70 8.57 -4.80
C GLU A 84 -9.68 8.64 -3.27
N LEU A 85 -9.15 9.74 -2.74
CA LEU A 85 -9.21 10.03 -1.32
C LEU A 85 -10.65 10.35 -0.91
N GLU A 86 -11.07 9.83 0.23
CA GLU A 86 -12.33 10.28 0.83
C GLU A 86 -12.22 11.76 1.25
N PRO A 87 -13.36 12.47 1.37
CA PRO A 87 -13.37 13.81 1.92
C PRO A 87 -12.69 13.85 3.30
N ASN A 88 -11.67 14.72 3.45
CA ASN A 88 -10.83 14.86 4.65
C ASN A 88 -9.87 13.70 4.93
N GLU A 89 -9.69 12.75 4.01
CA GLU A 89 -8.65 11.72 4.14
C GLU A 89 -7.26 12.37 3.95
N GLY A 90 -6.36 12.13 4.89
CA GLY A 90 -5.01 12.68 4.84
C GLY A 90 -4.14 12.02 3.77
N LEU A 91 -3.29 12.82 3.12
CA LEU A 91 -2.30 12.36 2.15
C LEU A 91 -1.28 11.37 2.74
N PHE A 92 -0.77 10.47 1.91
CA PHE A 92 0.19 9.44 2.28
C PHE A 92 1.64 9.91 2.12
N ASP A 93 2.54 9.43 2.98
CA ASP A 93 3.99 9.67 2.85
C ASP A 93 4.61 8.66 1.88
N ILE A 94 4.10 7.42 1.89
CA ILE A 94 4.61 6.31 1.07
C ILE A 94 3.43 5.57 0.45
N ALA A 95 3.54 5.24 -0.83
CA ALA A 95 2.75 4.22 -1.49
C ALA A 95 3.64 3.02 -1.84
N VAL A 96 3.13 1.80 -1.68
CA VAL A 96 3.84 0.58 -2.06
C VAL A 96 2.92 -0.36 -2.81
N ALA A 97 3.39 -0.95 -3.91
CA ALA A 97 2.62 -1.88 -4.73
C ALA A 97 3.48 -3.08 -5.15
N ILE A 98 3.10 -4.30 -4.74
CA ILE A 98 3.88 -5.51 -5.02
C ILE A 98 3.10 -6.44 -5.94
N ARG A 99 3.59 -6.65 -7.16
CA ARG A 99 2.96 -7.46 -8.21
C ARG A 99 1.55 -7.00 -8.56
N VAL A 100 1.37 -5.69 -8.70
CA VAL A 100 0.09 -5.08 -9.07
C VAL A 100 0.04 -4.90 -10.58
N GLY A 101 -0.86 -5.62 -11.23
CA GLY A 101 -0.94 -5.61 -12.70
C GLY A 101 -1.32 -4.27 -13.35
N ALA A 102 -1.79 -3.30 -12.56
CA ALA A 102 -2.01 -1.93 -13.03
C ALA A 102 -0.70 -1.13 -13.19
N LEU A 103 0.42 -1.64 -12.68
CA LEU A 103 1.72 -0.96 -12.61
C LEU A 103 2.85 -1.81 -13.25
N ASP A 104 2.51 -2.73 -14.16
CA ASP A 104 3.46 -3.68 -14.74
C ASP A 104 3.80 -3.43 -16.22
N GLY A 105 3.39 -2.30 -16.79
CA GLY A 105 3.68 -1.93 -18.18
C GLY A 105 2.81 -2.57 -19.24
N ARG A 106 1.95 -3.56 -18.91
CA ARG A 106 1.14 -4.26 -19.92
C ARG A 106 -0.02 -3.43 -20.46
N HIS A 107 -0.46 -2.43 -19.71
CA HIS A 107 -1.60 -1.58 -20.04
C HIS A 107 -1.28 -0.10 -19.76
N PRO A 108 -0.63 0.62 -20.70
CA PRO A 108 -0.11 1.97 -20.46
C PRO A 108 -1.16 2.98 -19.96
N GLN A 109 -2.38 2.94 -20.52
CA GLN A 109 -3.46 3.85 -20.09
C GLN A 109 -3.91 3.60 -18.65
N ILE A 110 -3.92 2.33 -18.21
CA ILE A 110 -4.27 1.97 -16.82
C ILE A 110 -3.13 2.40 -15.90
N GLU A 111 -1.89 2.21 -16.33
CA GLU A 111 -0.70 2.62 -15.57
C GLU A 111 -0.66 4.14 -15.38
N ASP A 112 -0.81 4.92 -16.45
CA ASP A 112 -0.82 6.38 -16.39
C ASP A 112 -1.90 6.90 -15.43
N GLN A 113 -3.12 6.35 -15.52
CA GLN A 113 -4.21 6.71 -14.62
C GLN A 113 -3.91 6.31 -13.17
N SER A 114 -3.31 5.14 -12.96
CA SER A 114 -2.91 4.65 -11.64
C SER A 114 -1.85 5.56 -11.03
N LEU A 115 -0.80 5.90 -11.78
CA LEU A 115 0.26 6.80 -11.34
C LEU A 115 -0.27 8.20 -11.01
N THR A 116 -1.18 8.72 -11.83
CA THR A 116 -1.88 9.99 -11.58
C THR A 116 -2.65 9.96 -10.24
N ASN A 117 -3.42 8.89 -10.00
CA ASN A 117 -4.21 8.77 -8.77
C ASN A 117 -3.34 8.56 -7.53
N ILE A 118 -2.24 7.79 -7.66
CA ILE A 118 -1.26 7.61 -6.59
C ILE A 118 -0.59 8.94 -6.26
N ALA A 119 -0.17 9.72 -7.26
CA ALA A 119 0.45 11.02 -7.05
C ALA A 119 -0.48 11.98 -6.30
N LYS A 120 -1.77 12.03 -6.67
CA LYS A 120 -2.81 12.80 -5.95
C LYS A 120 -3.02 12.36 -4.50
N ALA A 121 -2.78 11.08 -4.21
CA ALA A 121 -2.92 10.53 -2.86
C ALA A 121 -1.70 10.79 -1.97
N LEU A 122 -0.56 11.19 -2.54
CA LEU A 122 0.69 11.39 -1.83
C LEU A 122 0.88 12.85 -1.40
N LYS A 123 1.59 13.04 -0.28
CA LYS A 123 2.11 14.35 0.13
C LYS A 123 3.11 14.85 -0.90
N LYS A 124 3.37 16.16 -0.88
CA LYS A 124 4.54 16.70 -1.59
C LYS A 124 5.82 16.00 -1.10
N GLY A 125 6.56 15.38 -2.02
CA GLY A 125 7.74 14.56 -1.69
C GLY A 125 7.43 13.14 -1.20
N GLY A 126 6.17 12.71 -1.25
CA GLY A 126 5.78 11.33 -1.01
C GLY A 126 6.32 10.41 -2.11
N LYS A 127 6.53 9.14 -1.77
CA LYS A 127 7.27 8.20 -2.62
C LYS A 127 6.43 6.98 -2.97
N LEU A 128 6.54 6.51 -4.21
CA LEU A 128 5.98 5.23 -4.64
C LEU A 128 7.10 4.19 -4.80
N PHE A 129 6.90 3.01 -4.21
CA PHE A 129 7.76 1.85 -4.38
C PHE A 129 7.01 0.70 -5.05
N ILE A 130 7.62 0.09 -6.07
CA ILE A 130 7.08 -1.09 -6.75
C ILE A 130 8.07 -2.26 -6.74
N ASP A 131 7.59 -3.47 -7.05
CA ASP A 131 8.47 -4.62 -7.28
C ASP A 131 9.26 -4.48 -8.60
N GLY A 132 10.46 -5.08 -8.64
CA GLY A 132 11.35 -5.00 -9.82
C GLY A 132 12.73 -4.40 -9.55
N GLY A 133 13.10 -4.16 -8.29
CA GLY A 133 14.47 -3.85 -7.84
C GLY A 133 15.07 -4.98 -6.99
N ASN A 134 16.01 -4.64 -6.11
CA ASN A 134 16.56 -5.57 -5.10
C ASN A 134 16.51 -4.91 -3.69
N PRO A 135 15.37 -4.94 -2.97
CA PRO A 135 14.10 -5.61 -3.30
C PRO A 135 13.03 -4.73 -3.96
N LEU A 136 13.19 -3.40 -3.93
CA LEU A 136 12.22 -2.42 -4.42
C LEU A 136 12.84 -1.43 -5.39
N ARG A 137 11.99 -0.81 -6.21
CA ARG A 137 12.32 0.33 -7.06
C ARG A 137 11.43 1.52 -6.66
N GLU A 138 12.05 2.68 -6.42
CA GLU A 138 11.33 3.95 -6.30
C GLU A 138 10.91 4.44 -7.69
N ILE A 139 9.67 4.88 -7.82
CA ILE A 139 9.13 5.45 -9.05
C ILE A 139 9.02 6.97 -8.89
N PRO A 140 9.71 7.76 -9.73
CA PRO A 140 9.57 9.21 -9.70
C PRO A 140 8.16 9.59 -10.17
N LEU A 141 7.50 10.45 -9.38
CA LEU A 141 6.14 10.93 -9.66
C LEU A 141 6.08 12.40 -10.06
N ASP A 142 7.22 13.08 -10.21
CA ASP A 142 7.29 14.49 -10.66
C ASP A 142 6.50 14.80 -11.96
N PRO A 143 6.31 13.85 -12.91
CA PRO A 143 5.50 14.10 -14.11
C PRO A 143 3.97 14.10 -13.87
N PHE A 144 3.49 13.70 -12.69
CA PHE A 144 2.07 13.40 -12.42
C PHE A 144 1.40 14.37 -11.42
#